data_AF-A0AAW8FV89-F1
#
_entry.id   AF-A0AAW8FV89-F1
#
_cell.length_a   1.000
_cell.length_b   1.000
_cell.length_c   1.000
_cell.angle_alpha   90.00
_cell.angle_beta   90.00
_cell.angle_gamma   90.00
#
_symmetry.space_group_name_H-M   'P 1'
#
loop_
_entity.id
_entity.type
_entity.pdbx_description
1 polymer ?
#
loop_
_entity_poly.entity_id
_entity_poly.type
_entity_poly.pdbx_seq_one_letter_code
_entity_poly.pdbx_strand_id
1 'polypeptide(L)' 'MPRSIAEPHLGLLVDLGLLRTRRIRWRTYYRRDEMRIAEVARMFEKGW' A
#
# COMPACT_ATOMS: atom_id res chain seq x y z
N MET A 1 -5.83 12.72 -9.50
CA MET A 1 -4.38 12.43 -9.62
C MET A 1 -4.13 11.65 -10.90
N PRO A 2 -3.16 12.05 -11.73
CA PRO A 2 -2.71 11.28 -12.89
C PRO A 2 -2.20 9.89 -12.48
N ARG A 3 -2.44 8.89 -13.35
CA ARG A 3 -2.01 7.51 -13.09
C ARG A 3 -0.49 7.36 -12.97
N SER A 4 0.26 8.12 -13.74
CA SER A 4 1.73 8.19 -13.69
C SER A 4 2.27 8.65 -12.34
N ILE A 5 1.52 9.46 -11.59
CA ILE A 5 1.89 9.89 -10.24
C ILE A 5 1.47 8.82 -9.22
N ALA A 6 0.30 8.21 -9.39
CA ALA A 6 -0.21 7.21 -8.47
C ALA A 6 0.58 5.89 -8.50
N GLU A 7 1.09 5.47 -9.65
CA GLU A 7 1.79 4.19 -9.82
C GLU A 7 3.04 4.03 -8.93
N PRO A 8 3.96 5.01 -8.87
CA PRO A 8 5.09 4.96 -7.94
C PRO A 8 4.67 4.86 -6.48
N HIS A 9 3.65 5.63 -6.05
CA HIS A 9 3.15 5.58 -4.68
C HIS A 9 2.55 4.21 -4.35
N LEU A 10 1.78 3.63 -5.27
CA LEU A 10 1.22 2.29 -5.09
C LEU A 10 2.31 1.22 -5.04
N GLY A 11 3.37 1.34 -5.84
CA GLY A 11 4.54 0.46 -5.77
C GLY A 11 5.21 0.49 -4.41
N LEU A 12 5.56 1.69 -3.92
CA LEU A 12 6.16 1.87 -2.60
C LEU A 12 5.29 1.27 -1.48
N LEU A 13 3.97 1.49 -1.52
CA LEU A 13 3.06 0.95 -0.50
C LEU A 13 2.96 -0.58 -0.56
N VAL A 14 3.14 -1.19 -1.73
CA VAL A 14 3.22 -2.67 -1.87
C VAL A 14 4.54 -3.18 -1.32
N ASP A 15 5.66 -2.52 -1.63
CA ASP A 15 7.00 -2.91 -1.15
C ASP A 15 7.11 -2.82 0.38
N LEU A 16 6.41 -1.85 0.99
CA LEU A 16 6.28 -1.73 2.45
C LEU A 16 5.30 -2.73 3.09
N GLY A 17 4.55 -3.47 2.27
CA GLY A 17 3.53 -4.41 2.72
C GLY A 17 2.21 -3.77 3.17
N LEU A 18 2.01 -2.48 2.92
CA LEU A 18 0.78 -1.74 3.29
C LEU A 18 -0.38 -2.04 2.32
N LEU A 19 -0.07 -2.46 1.10
CA LEU A 19 -1.04 -2.91 0.10
C LEU A 19 -0.73 -4.33 -0.36
N ARG A 20 -1.80 -5.09 -0.61
CA ARG A 20 -1.77 -6.37 -1.31
C ARG A 20 -2.28 -6.20 -2.72
N THR A 21 -1.56 -6.75 -3.68
CA THR A 21 -1.98 -6.74 -5.10
C THR A 21 -2.68 -8.03 -5.48
N ARG A 22 -3.77 -7.92 -6.24
CA ARG A 22 -4.41 -9.04 -6.94
C ARG A 22 -4.60 -8.67 -8.39
N ARG A 23 -4.04 -9.46 -9.30
CA ARG A 23 -4.29 -9.29 -10.74
C ARG A 23 -5.56 -10.04 -11.12
N ILE A 24 -6.54 -9.34 -11.68
CA ILE A 24 -7.77 -9.92 -12.22
C ILE A 24 -7.91 -9.46 -13.66
N ARG A 25 -7.85 -10.41 -14.60
CA ARG A 25 -7.76 -10.15 -16.04
C ARG A 25 -6.62 -9.15 -16.35
N TRP A 26 -6.98 -7.97 -16.85
CA TRP A 26 -6.05 -6.93 -17.30
C TRP A 26 -5.78 -5.84 -16.24
N ARG A 27 -6.39 -5.94 -15.06
CA ARG A 27 -6.29 -4.90 -14.02
C ARG A 27 -5.62 -5.44 -12.76
N THR A 28 -4.68 -4.65 -12.23
CA THR A 28 -4.13 -4.85 -10.88
C THR A 28 -5.06 -4.15 -9.89
N TYR A 29 -5.58 -4.93 -8.95
CA TYR A 29 -6.38 -4.45 -7.83
C TYR A 29 -5.48 -4.35 -6.61
N TYR A 30 -5.66 -3.28 -5.86
CA TYR A 30 -4.95 -3.04 -4.61
C TYR A 30 -5.95 -3.15 -3.46
N ARG A 31 -5.57 -3.89 -2.42
CA ARG A 31 -6.33 -3.99 -1.17
C ARG A 31 -5.42 -3.56 -0.03
N ARG A 32 -5.93 -2.73 0.87
CA ARG A 32 -5.22 -2.35 2.09
C ARG A 32 -4.98 -3.54 3.00
N ASP A 33 -3.80 -3.60 3.59
CA ASP A 33 -3.49 -4.48 4.71
C ASP A 33 -3.70 -3.71 6.01
N GLU A 34 -4.93 -3.74 6.54
CA GLU A 34 -5.29 -2.95 7.74
C GLU A 34 -4.44 -3.32 8.96
N MET A 35 -4.04 -4.60 9.09
CA MET A 35 -3.19 -5.03 10.21
C MET A 35 -1.79 -4.43 10.09
N ARG A 36 -1.17 -4.50 8.92
CA ARG A 36 0.16 -3.91 8.69
C ARG A 36 0.13 -2.38 8.81
N ILE A 37 -0.92 -1.74 8.30
CA ILE A 37 -1.12 -0.30 8.43
C ILE A 37 -1.25 0.10 9.90
N ALA A 38 -2.05 -0.60 10.70
CA ALA A 38 -2.21 -0.32 12.12
C ALA A 38 -0.90 -0.53 12.89
N GLU A 39 -0.13 -1.56 12.55
CA GLU A 39 1.20 -1.81 13.13
C GLU A 39 2.15 -0.64 12.85
N VAL A 40 2.28 -0.23 11.58
CA VAL A 40 3.15 0.88 11.18
C VAL A 40 2.69 2.20 11.79
N ALA A 41 1.39 2.50 11.76
CA ALA A 41 0.83 3.68 12.42
C ALA A 41 1.19 3.71 13.90
N ARG A 42 1.06 2.57 14.60
CA ARG A 42 1.45 2.46 16.01
C ARG A 42 2.95 2.63 16.23
N MET A 43 3.81 2.18 15.31
CA MET A 43 5.24 2.45 15.39
C MET A 43 5.54 3.95 15.26
N PHE A 44 4.86 4.66 14.36
CA PHE A 44 4.99 6.12 14.23
C PHE A 44 4.45 6.88 15.45
N GLU A 45 3.33 6.45 16.03
CA GLU A 45 2.74 7.05 17.23
C GLU A 45 3.62 6.86 18.48
N LYS A 46 4.29 5.70 18.59
CA LYS A 46 5.17 5.40 19.71
C LYS A 46 6.60 5.93 19.53
N GLY A 47 6.84 6.67 18.46
CA GLY A 47 8.18 7.06 18.04
C GLY A 47 8.90 5.86 17.46
N TRP A 48 9.19 5.94 16.17
CA TRP A 48 10.42 5.32 15.70
C TRP A 48 11.62 5.97 16.40
#